data_AF-A0A916IBW2-F1
#
_entry.id   AF-A0A916IBW2-F1
#
_cell.length_a   1.000
_cell.length_b   1.000
_cell.length_c   1.000
_cell.angle_alpha   90.00
_cell.angle_beta   90.00
_cell.angle_gamma   90.00
#
_symmetry.space_group_name_H-M   'P 1'
#
loop_
_entity.id
_entity.type
_entity.pdbx_description
1 polymer ?
#
loop_
_entity_poly.entity_id
_entity_poly.type
_entity_poly.pdbx_seq_one_letter_code
_entity_poly.pdbx_strand_id
1 'polypeptide(L)'
;MIIETMTMVEFEEGLKRTQTIFIPFGSVEEHGSHLPLSTDTIQAYEVGKKAAQQIPLFVAPPIHYGSCRSTSCHPGTISITTGTLKALMKDIVRSLYAQGMRNIIVLTGHAGGSHRMALQDAGEELLPEIPDIRIAVVTEYELASREGK
;
A
#
# COMPACT_ATOMS: atom_id res chain seq x y z
N MET A 1 -0.54 7.34 12.96
CA MET A 1 -0.64 8.73 12.46
C MET A 1 -1.20 8.65 11.05
N ILE A 2 -2.42 9.14 10.81
CA ILE A 2 -3.17 8.92 9.56
C ILE A 2 -3.12 10.19 8.70
N ILE A 3 -2.38 10.15 7.59
CA ILE A 3 -2.06 11.35 6.79
C ILE A 3 -3.31 12.03 6.23
N GLU A 4 -4.33 11.25 5.85
CA GLU A 4 -5.62 11.74 5.33
C GLU A 4 -6.31 12.77 6.26
N THR A 5 -6.05 12.69 7.56
CA THR A 5 -6.67 13.52 8.60
C THR A 5 -5.70 14.46 9.32
N MET A 6 -4.45 14.57 8.85
CA MET A 6 -3.39 15.36 9.51
C MET A 6 -3.13 16.69 8.83
N THR A 7 -2.79 17.69 9.63
CA THR A 7 -2.18 18.94 9.18
C THR A 7 -0.68 18.77 8.89
N MET A 8 -0.09 19.71 8.15
CA MET A 8 1.36 19.76 7.90
C MET A 8 2.18 19.75 9.20
N VAL A 9 1.73 20.50 10.22
CA VAL A 9 2.43 20.61 11.51
C VAL A 9 2.44 19.27 12.25
N GLU A 10 1.33 18.55 12.26
CA GLU A 10 1.26 17.21 12.86
C GLU A 10 2.12 16.19 12.12
N PHE A 11 2.30 16.35 10.81
CA PHE A 11 3.22 15.53 10.02
C PHE A 11 4.68 15.79 10.38
N GLU A 12 5.08 17.06 10.50
CA GLU A 12 6.43 17.45 10.94
C GLU A 12 6.73 16.96 12.37
N GLU A 13 5.78 17.09 13.31
CA GLU A 13 5.92 16.52 14.66
C GLU A 13 5.98 14.98 14.67
N GLY A 14 5.29 14.33 13.73
CA GLY A 14 5.33 12.88 13.56
C GLY A 14 6.68 12.37 13.07
N LEU A 15 7.37 13.11 12.19
CA LEU A 15 8.71 12.75 11.69
C LEU A 15 9.76 12.68 12.80
N LYS A 16 9.60 13.47 13.87
CA LYS A 16 10.45 13.42 15.07
C LYS A 16 10.31 12.10 15.86
N ARG A 17 9.26 11.31 15.58
CA ARG A 17 8.94 10.04 16.26
C ARG A 17 9.25 8.81 15.42
N THR A 18 9.15 8.91 14.09
CA THR A 18 9.35 7.77 13.17
C THR A 18 9.56 8.26 11.74
N GLN A 19 10.34 7.50 10.97
CA GLN A 19 10.47 7.64 9.50
C GLN A 19 9.83 6.45 8.77
N THR A 20 8.92 5.75 9.45
CA THR A 20 8.22 4.56 8.93
C THR A 20 6.82 4.92 8.46
N ILE A 21 6.49 4.52 7.24
CA ILE A 21 5.19 4.73 6.62
C ILE A 21 4.64 3.43 6.02
N PHE A 22 3.35 3.22 6.24
CA PHE A 22 2.53 2.17 5.65
C PHE A 22 1.71 2.77 4.51
N ILE A 23 1.77 2.15 3.33
CA ILE A 23 1.07 2.59 2.12
C ILE A 23 0.09 1.49 1.73
N PRO A 24 -1.23 1.68 1.93
CA PRO A 24 -2.24 0.69 1.57
C PRO A 24 -2.52 0.74 0.07
N PHE A 25 -2.29 -0.37 -0.63
CA PHE A 25 -2.80 -0.62 -1.98
C PHE A 25 -3.97 -1.60 -1.91
N GLY A 26 -4.91 -1.45 -2.83
CA GLY A 26 -5.96 -2.44 -3.06
C GLY A 26 -6.46 -2.35 -4.50
N SER A 27 -7.74 -2.60 -4.68
CA SER A 27 -8.35 -2.58 -6.02
C SER A 27 -9.85 -2.29 -5.94
N VAL A 28 -10.46 -2.14 -7.13
CA VAL A 28 -11.91 -2.22 -7.30
C VAL A 28 -12.18 -3.46 -8.13
N GLU A 29 -12.59 -4.56 -7.50
CA GLU A 29 -12.86 -5.83 -8.18
C GLU A 29 -14.03 -6.63 -7.57
N GLU A 30 -14.38 -7.72 -8.26
CA GLU A 30 -15.45 -8.62 -7.87
C GLU A 30 -15.08 -9.48 -6.65
N HIS A 31 -15.97 -9.51 -5.66
CA HIS A 31 -15.85 -10.33 -4.44
C HIS A 31 -17.17 -11.08 -4.13
N GLY A 32 -17.83 -11.59 -5.16
CA GLY A 32 -19.15 -12.19 -5.10
C GLY A 32 -20.28 -11.19 -4.78
N SER A 33 -21.48 -11.73 -4.56
CA SER A 33 -22.70 -10.96 -4.28
C SER A 33 -22.83 -10.44 -2.83
N HIS A 34 -21.80 -10.61 -2.00
CA HIS A 34 -21.88 -10.45 -0.54
C HIS A 34 -20.85 -9.49 0.06
N LEU A 35 -19.89 -9.01 -0.74
CA LEU A 35 -18.86 -8.07 -0.31
C LEU A 35 -18.79 -6.84 -1.24
N PRO A 36 -18.36 -5.67 -0.74
CA PRO A 36 -18.14 -4.48 -1.57
C PRO A 36 -17.01 -4.69 -2.58
N LEU A 37 -17.08 -3.99 -3.73
CA LEU A 37 -16.04 -4.02 -4.75
C LEU A 37 -14.68 -3.46 -4.29
N SER A 38 -14.65 -2.72 -3.17
CA SER A 38 -13.44 -2.11 -2.60
C SER A 38 -12.88 -2.89 -1.40
N THR A 39 -13.18 -4.19 -1.30
CA THR A 39 -12.80 -5.02 -0.13
C THR A 39 -11.30 -5.03 0.09
N ASP A 40 -10.50 -5.25 -0.95
CA ASP A 40 -9.02 -5.18 -0.91
C ASP A 40 -8.51 -3.92 -0.20
N THR A 41 -9.03 -2.75 -0.61
CA THR A 41 -8.57 -1.46 -0.09
C THR A 41 -9.03 -1.23 1.36
N ILE A 42 -10.26 -1.65 1.69
CA ILE A 42 -10.79 -1.56 3.06
C ILE A 42 -9.93 -2.40 4.00
N GLN A 43 -9.62 -3.65 3.62
CA GLN A 43 -8.79 -4.56 4.41
C GLN A 43 -7.38 -3.99 4.62
N ALA A 44 -6.70 -3.61 3.54
CA ALA A 44 -5.34 -3.06 3.61
C ALA A 44 -5.26 -1.80 4.49
N TYR A 45 -6.25 -0.90 4.37
CA TYR A 45 -6.23 0.35 5.14
C TYR A 45 -6.51 0.13 6.63
N GLU A 46 -7.45 -0.74 6.99
CA GLU A 46 -7.74 -1.05 8.41
C GLU A 46 -6.59 -1.79 9.10
N VAL A 47 -5.81 -2.61 8.39
CA VAL A 47 -4.56 -3.18 8.91
C VAL A 47 -3.57 -2.07 9.27
N GLY A 48 -3.33 -1.12 8.35
CA GLY A 48 -2.46 0.03 8.60
C GLY A 48 -2.92 0.89 9.78
N LYS A 49 -4.22 1.18 9.87
CA LYS A 49 -4.83 1.95 10.97
C LYS A 49 -4.65 1.24 12.33
N LYS A 50 -4.88 -0.07 12.41
CA LYS A 50 -4.68 -0.87 13.63
C LYS A 50 -3.21 -0.99 14.04
N ALA A 51 -2.29 -1.08 13.09
CA ALA A 51 -0.85 -1.05 13.38
C ALA A 51 -0.44 0.33 13.95
N ALA A 52 -0.94 1.42 13.38
CA ALA A 52 -0.63 2.79 13.78
C ALA A 52 -1.27 3.23 15.12
N GLN A 53 -2.13 2.41 15.72
CA GLN A 53 -2.60 2.55 17.11
C GLN A 53 -1.63 1.92 18.13
N GLN A 54 -0.75 1.00 17.69
CA GLN A 54 0.14 0.23 18.56
C GLN A 54 1.59 0.75 18.52
N ILE A 55 2.04 1.26 17.36
CA ILE A 55 3.40 1.74 17.15
C ILE A 55 3.44 3.11 16.44
N PRO A 56 4.52 3.91 16.61
CA PRO A 56 4.78 5.10 15.81
C PRO A 56 4.92 4.77 14.31
N LEU A 57 3.82 4.94 13.58
CA LEU A 57 3.69 4.61 12.16
C LEU A 57 2.83 5.66 11.46
N PHE A 58 3.30 6.16 10.32
CA PHE A 58 2.46 6.90 9.38
C PHE A 58 1.65 5.93 8.52
N VAL A 59 0.41 6.30 8.19
CA VAL A 59 -0.43 5.59 7.21
C VAL A 59 -0.78 6.59 6.12
N ALA A 60 -0.37 6.30 4.89
CA ALA A 60 -0.73 7.08 3.71
C ALA A 60 -2.22 6.91 3.37
N PRO A 61 -2.83 7.87 2.64
CA PRO A 61 -4.14 7.65 2.03
C PRO A 61 -4.11 6.38 1.16
N PRO A 62 -5.17 5.57 1.15
CA PRO A 62 -5.20 4.32 0.41
C PRO A 62 -5.25 4.50 -1.11
N ILE A 63 -4.58 3.62 -1.85
CA ILE A 63 -4.67 3.52 -3.31
C ILE A 63 -5.80 2.55 -3.66
N HIS A 64 -6.88 3.11 -4.22
CA HIS A 64 -8.10 2.36 -4.53
C HIS A 64 -8.04 1.53 -5.82
N TYR A 65 -7.09 1.77 -6.73
CA TYR A 65 -7.06 1.13 -8.05
C TYR A 65 -5.84 0.22 -8.23
N GLY A 66 -6.08 -0.96 -8.81
CA GLY A 66 -5.07 -2.00 -9.00
C GLY A 66 -5.17 -2.69 -10.36
N SER A 67 -4.32 -3.72 -10.59
CA SER A 67 -4.33 -4.52 -11.83
C SER A 67 -5.17 -5.80 -11.68
N CYS A 68 -6.48 -5.67 -11.85
CA CYS A 68 -7.51 -6.70 -11.66
C CYS A 68 -7.68 -7.60 -12.91
N ARG A 69 -6.59 -8.19 -13.42
CA ARG A 69 -6.62 -8.91 -14.73
C ARG A 69 -7.58 -10.11 -14.74
N SER A 70 -7.56 -10.94 -13.70
CA SER A 70 -8.37 -12.16 -13.57
C SER A 70 -9.87 -11.90 -13.42
N THR A 71 -10.23 -10.75 -12.82
CA THR A 71 -11.60 -10.33 -12.48
C THR A 71 -12.15 -9.29 -13.46
N SER A 72 -11.37 -8.88 -14.47
CA SER A 72 -11.65 -7.77 -15.39
C SER A 72 -12.93 -7.89 -16.24
N CYS A 73 -13.48 -9.09 -16.41
CA CYS A 73 -14.74 -9.32 -17.11
C CYS A 73 -15.99 -9.19 -16.21
N HIS A 74 -15.83 -9.07 -14.89
CA HIS A 74 -16.95 -8.97 -13.96
C HIS A 74 -17.49 -7.52 -13.87
N PRO A 75 -18.81 -7.32 -13.77
CA PRO A 75 -19.40 -5.99 -13.66
C PRO A 75 -18.88 -5.22 -12.44
N GLY A 76 -18.43 -3.99 -12.67
CA GLY A 76 -17.94 -3.10 -11.62
C GLY A 76 -16.43 -3.17 -11.35
N THR A 77 -15.72 -4.18 -11.85
CA THR A 77 -14.25 -4.23 -11.76
C THR A 77 -13.61 -3.08 -12.55
N ILE A 78 -12.69 -2.33 -11.92
CA ILE A 78 -11.93 -1.24 -12.55
C ILE A 78 -10.43 -1.55 -12.46
N SER A 79 -9.85 -2.04 -13.54
CA SER A 79 -8.42 -2.36 -13.62
C SER A 79 -7.61 -1.25 -14.29
N ILE A 80 -6.54 -0.81 -13.63
CA ILE A 80 -5.44 -0.10 -14.28
C ILE A 80 -4.40 -1.09 -14.85
N THR A 81 -3.47 -0.60 -15.68
CA THR A 81 -2.38 -1.44 -16.18
C THR A 81 -1.32 -1.67 -15.09
N THR A 82 -0.57 -2.76 -15.19
CA THR A 82 0.59 -3.02 -14.31
C THR A 82 1.65 -1.92 -14.44
N GLY A 83 1.85 -1.34 -15.63
CA GLY A 83 2.77 -0.21 -15.82
C GLY A 83 2.32 1.05 -15.09
N THR A 84 1.02 1.36 -15.13
CA THR A 84 0.41 2.45 -14.36
C THR A 84 0.57 2.24 -12.85
N LEU A 85 0.32 1.02 -12.38
CA LEU A 85 0.47 0.65 -10.96
C LEU A 85 1.92 0.80 -10.47
N LYS A 86 2.90 0.36 -11.26
CA LYS A 86 4.33 0.58 -10.98
C LYS A 86 4.69 2.06 -10.89
N ALA A 87 4.32 2.84 -11.90
CA ALA A 87 4.61 4.28 -11.93
C ALA A 87 4.03 4.99 -10.72
N LEU A 88 2.75 4.72 -10.41
CA LEU A 88 2.06 5.28 -9.25
C LEU A 88 2.77 4.95 -7.93
N MET A 89 3.16 3.68 -7.72
CA MET A 89 3.93 3.30 -6.53
C MET A 89 5.26 4.03 -6.45
N LYS A 90 6.03 4.09 -7.55
CA LYS A 90 7.34 4.76 -7.56
C LYS A 90 7.24 6.25 -7.24
N ASP A 91 6.27 6.94 -7.84
CA ASP A 91 6.13 8.39 -7.65
C ASP A 91 5.66 8.73 -6.22
N ILE A 92 4.76 7.92 -5.64
CA ILE A 92 4.37 8.04 -4.23
C ILE A 92 5.58 7.79 -3.31
N VAL A 93 6.35 6.72 -3.53
CA VAL A 93 7.50 6.40 -2.67
C VAL A 93 8.61 7.46 -2.76
N ARG A 94 8.93 7.96 -3.96
CA ARG A 94 9.87 9.08 -4.15
C ARG A 94 9.42 10.34 -3.43
N SER A 95 8.13 10.68 -3.55
CA SER A 95 7.54 11.84 -2.86
C SER A 95 7.67 11.72 -1.34
N LEU A 96 7.30 10.56 -0.78
CA LEU A 96 7.40 10.31 0.66
C LEU A 96 8.85 10.27 1.16
N TYR A 97 9.78 9.72 0.39
CA TYR A 97 11.21 9.74 0.71
C TYR A 97 11.77 11.18 0.75
N ALA A 98 11.37 12.02 -0.20
CA ALA A 98 11.70 13.44 -0.21
C ALA A 98 11.10 14.22 0.98
N GLN A 99 10.00 13.73 1.56
CA GLN A 99 9.41 14.21 2.82
C GLN A 99 10.04 13.58 4.08
N GLY A 100 11.16 12.87 3.96
CA GLY A 100 11.92 12.35 5.11
C GLY A 100 11.57 10.93 5.56
N MET A 101 10.67 10.23 4.86
CA MET A 101 10.42 8.80 5.12
C MET A 101 11.62 7.96 4.67
N ARG A 102 11.88 6.85 5.37
CA ARG A 102 12.98 5.92 5.09
C ARG A 102 12.58 4.46 5.10
N ASN A 103 11.54 4.12 5.86
CA ASN A 103 11.07 2.74 6.00
C ASN A 103 9.67 2.66 5.40
N ILE A 104 9.59 2.09 4.20
CA ILE A 104 8.37 2.01 3.41
C ILE A 104 7.81 0.60 3.54
N ILE A 105 6.56 0.50 4.00
CA ILE A 105 5.79 -0.74 4.03
C ILE A 105 4.66 -0.57 3.02
N VAL A 106 4.80 -1.18 1.85
CA VAL A 106 3.70 -1.29 0.88
C VAL A 106 2.95 -2.59 1.20
N LEU A 107 1.69 -2.46 1.62
CA LEU A 107 0.81 -3.62 1.79
C LEU A 107 -0.29 -3.55 0.73
N THR A 108 -0.48 -4.62 -0.03
CA THR A 108 -1.63 -4.75 -0.92
C THR A 108 -2.63 -5.78 -0.39
N GLY A 109 -3.90 -5.39 -0.33
CA GLY A 109 -5.02 -6.32 -0.10
C GLY A 109 -5.36 -7.16 -1.33
N HIS A 110 -4.91 -6.74 -2.53
CA HIS A 110 -5.18 -7.47 -3.75
C HIS A 110 -4.18 -8.62 -3.95
N ALA A 111 -4.68 -9.86 -3.84
CA ALA A 111 -3.88 -11.08 -4.03
C ALA A 111 -3.51 -11.38 -5.51
N GLY A 112 -4.02 -10.62 -6.48
CA GLY A 112 -3.82 -10.85 -7.91
C GLY A 112 -2.33 -10.89 -8.31
N GLY A 113 -1.89 -12.01 -8.89
CA GLY A 113 -0.46 -12.25 -9.16
C GLY A 113 0.23 -11.14 -9.97
N SER A 114 -0.41 -10.64 -11.05
CA SER A 114 0.13 -9.53 -11.84
C SER A 114 0.17 -8.20 -11.10
N HIS A 115 -0.72 -7.98 -10.13
CA HIS A 115 -0.73 -6.80 -9.27
C HIS A 115 0.44 -6.88 -8.27
N ARG A 116 0.54 -7.99 -7.51
CA ARG A 116 1.63 -8.21 -6.54
C ARG A 116 3.01 -8.11 -7.20
N MET A 117 3.23 -8.81 -8.31
CA MET A 117 4.49 -8.75 -9.04
C MET A 117 4.82 -7.34 -9.54
N ALA A 118 3.82 -6.53 -9.90
CA ALA A 118 4.05 -5.15 -10.29
C ALA A 118 4.54 -4.29 -9.11
N LEU A 119 3.93 -4.41 -7.93
CA LEU A 119 4.39 -3.69 -6.73
C LEU A 119 5.77 -4.18 -6.25
N GLN A 120 6.00 -5.50 -6.26
CA GLN A 120 7.29 -6.08 -5.87
C GLN A 120 8.43 -5.55 -6.75
N ASP A 121 8.26 -5.63 -8.07
CA ASP A 121 9.26 -5.16 -9.05
C ASP A 121 9.47 -3.64 -8.94
N ALA A 122 8.41 -2.84 -8.75
CA ALA A 122 8.56 -1.40 -8.50
C ALA A 122 9.34 -1.11 -7.20
N GLY A 123 9.19 -1.93 -6.16
CA GLY A 123 9.98 -1.85 -4.93
C GLY A 123 11.45 -2.18 -5.16
N GLU A 124 11.74 -3.28 -5.85
CA GLU A 124 13.10 -3.71 -6.18
C GLU A 124 13.83 -2.70 -7.09
N GLU A 125 13.14 -2.12 -8.07
CA GLU A 125 13.68 -1.08 -8.95
C GLU A 125 14.03 0.23 -8.19
N LEU A 126 13.39 0.52 -7.06
CA LEU A 126 13.68 1.71 -6.24
C LEU A 126 14.87 1.54 -5.28
N LEU A 127 15.17 0.30 -4.85
CA LEU A 127 16.27 0.02 -3.92
C LEU A 127 17.66 0.52 -4.41
N PRO A 128 18.05 0.36 -5.69
CA PRO A 128 19.32 0.92 -6.20
C PRO A 128 19.20 2.41 -6.58
N GLU A 129 17.99 2.94 -6.77
CA GLU A 129 17.75 4.33 -7.15
C GLU A 129 17.86 5.30 -5.97
N ILE A 130 17.34 4.89 -4.80
CA ILE A 130 17.18 5.75 -3.63
C ILE A 130 18.12 5.28 -2.50
N PRO A 131 19.15 6.07 -2.13
CA PRO A 131 20.01 5.78 -0.98
C PRO A 131 19.19 5.69 0.32
N ASP A 132 19.73 4.99 1.32
CA ASP A 132 19.17 4.87 2.68
C ASP A 132 17.69 4.44 2.82
N ILE A 133 17.05 3.97 1.74
CA ILE A 133 15.66 3.47 1.75
C ILE A 133 15.59 1.99 2.15
N ARG A 134 14.55 1.64 2.90
CA ARG A 134 14.15 0.27 3.21
C ARG A 134 12.72 0.08 2.75
N ILE A 135 12.50 -0.82 1.79
CA ILE A 135 11.16 -1.11 1.24
C ILE A 135 10.82 -2.56 1.56
N ALA A 136 9.62 -2.77 2.12
CA ALA A 136 8.97 -4.07 2.19
C ALA A 136 7.66 -4.01 1.39
N VAL A 137 7.48 -4.94 0.46
CA VAL A 137 6.20 -5.14 -0.26
C VAL A 137 5.61 -6.46 0.24
N VAL A 138 4.38 -6.43 0.74
CA VAL A 138 3.73 -7.57 1.42
C VAL A 138 2.24 -7.64 1.13
N THR A 139 1.62 -8.78 1.42
CA THR A 139 0.16 -8.91 1.65
C THR A 139 -0.13 -9.30 3.10
N GLU A 140 -1.35 -9.03 3.55
CA GLU A 140 -1.88 -9.55 4.82
C GLU A 140 -1.92 -11.08 4.86
N TYR A 141 -2.10 -11.76 3.72
CA TYR A 141 -1.99 -13.22 3.62
C TYR A 141 -0.60 -13.73 4.01
N GLU A 142 0.47 -13.08 3.54
CA GLU A 142 1.85 -13.44 3.87
C GLU A 142 2.14 -13.23 5.35
N LEU A 143 1.61 -12.15 5.95
CA LEU A 143 1.72 -11.88 7.38
C LEU A 143 0.94 -12.93 8.21
N ALA A 144 -0.33 -13.16 7.90
CA ALA A 144 -1.18 -14.13 8.61
C ALA A 144 -0.63 -15.57 8.53
N SER A 145 -0.03 -15.96 7.40
CA SER A 145 0.56 -17.30 7.21
C SER A 145 1.75 -17.63 8.13
N ARG A 146 2.34 -16.60 8.77
CA ARG A 146 3.46 -16.74 9.71
C ARG A 146 2.99 -16.90 11.16
N GLU A 147 1.90 -16.22 11.52
CA GLU A 147 1.27 -16.28 12.85
C GLU A 147 0.36 -17.51 13.01
N GLY A 148 -0.12 -18.10 11.91
CA GLY A 148 -0.92 -19.33 11.90
C GLY A 148 -0.13 -20.64 12.00
N LYS A 149 1.08 -20.62 12.57
CA LYS A 149 1.98 -21.76 12.75
C LYS A 149 2.53 -21.81 14.18
#